data_AF-A0A149QZ09-F1
#
_entry.id   AF-A0A149QZ09-F1
#
_cell.length_a   1.000
_cell.length_b   1.000
_cell.length_c   1.000
_cell.angle_alpha   90.00
_cell.angle_beta   90.00
_cell.angle_gamma   90.00
#
_symmetry.space_group_name_H-M   'P 1'
#
loop_
_entity.id
_entity.type
_entity.pdbx_description
1 polymer ?
#
loop_
_entity_poly.entity_id
_entity_poly.type
_entity_poly.pdbx_seq_one_letter_code
_entity_poly.pdbx_strand_id
1 'polypeptide(L)'
;MTAREYVLALPAELDAKDRADLARSFASAVVERYGVAADVALHAPSAGGDDRNYHAHILTTTREVEPDGLGKKTRILDAAKTGGPEIESLRELWAMQCNEALERHQKPARIDHRSYERQGVDEIPTLHLGPTSTTMERRHKAEQERKGEPYKPQTFKAQENERRRTLNDHVREIVRELAATVREVAAQAMDARRKGVHGLLNALRVKGKQDADEQARRAAEARRREEERKKALRQQALRDARERAVQKAKERMGDMAKRVQRLPPDARDRFLAGEYPSDPFDRALKAHGHPLGNAGLDAEEKVVRAHLKVHQEQEKRQQAERQQVPVRGRGPSRFR
;
A
#
# COMPACT_ATOMS: atom_id res chain seq x y z
N MET A 1 20.32 -22.55 -7.99
CA MET A 1 18.86 -22.70 -7.88
C MET A 1 18.45 -23.89 -8.75
N THR A 2 17.98 -24.96 -8.12
CA THR A 2 17.67 -26.27 -8.74
C THR A 2 16.20 -26.38 -9.14
N ALA A 3 15.31 -25.79 -8.35
CA ALA A 3 13.88 -25.64 -8.62
C ALA A 3 13.42 -24.24 -8.19
N ARG A 4 12.21 -23.85 -8.61
CA ARG A 4 11.50 -22.69 -8.06
C ARG A 4 10.25 -23.17 -7.33
N GLU A 5 10.07 -22.67 -6.13
CA GLU A 5 8.93 -22.99 -5.27
C GLU A 5 7.90 -21.87 -5.27
N TYR A 6 6.62 -22.25 -5.38
CA TYR A 6 5.47 -21.41 -5.12
C TYR A 6 4.72 -21.99 -3.93
N VAL A 7 4.46 -21.18 -2.92
CA VAL A 7 3.67 -21.58 -1.75
C VAL A 7 2.34 -20.85 -1.81
N LEU A 8 1.25 -21.61 -1.93
CA LEU A 8 -0.11 -21.09 -2.06
C LEU A 8 -0.89 -21.37 -0.79
N ALA A 9 -1.53 -20.35 -0.22
CA ALA A 9 -2.55 -20.53 0.81
C ALA A 9 -3.89 -20.86 0.13
N LEU A 10 -4.49 -22.00 0.50
CA LEU A 10 -5.73 -22.50 -0.08
C LEU A 10 -6.93 -22.08 0.79
N PRO A 11 -8.05 -21.62 0.20
CA PRO A 11 -9.23 -21.24 0.98
C PRO A 11 -9.76 -22.40 1.83
N ALA A 12 -9.94 -22.17 3.12
CA ALA A 12 -10.45 -23.17 4.06
C ALA A 12 -11.94 -23.46 3.86
N GLU A 13 -12.66 -22.54 3.19
CA GLU A 13 -14.08 -22.62 2.88
C GLU A 13 -14.42 -23.65 1.79
N LEU A 14 -13.43 -24.03 0.98
CA LEU A 14 -13.54 -25.05 -0.06
C LEU A 14 -13.37 -26.45 0.52
N ASP A 15 -13.82 -27.49 -0.17
CA ASP A 15 -13.54 -28.86 0.25
C ASP A 15 -12.15 -29.33 -0.23
N ALA A 16 -11.76 -30.56 0.12
CA ALA A 16 -10.45 -31.09 -0.25
C ALA A 16 -10.26 -31.24 -1.76
N LYS A 17 -11.32 -31.61 -2.49
CA LYS A 17 -11.28 -31.81 -3.95
C LYS A 17 -11.16 -30.46 -4.64
N ASP A 18 -11.95 -29.49 -4.26
CA ASP A 18 -11.96 -28.15 -4.86
C ASP A 18 -10.63 -27.42 -4.62
N ARG A 19 -10.03 -27.62 -3.43
CA ARG A 19 -8.66 -27.15 -3.14
C ARG A 19 -7.62 -27.79 -4.05
N ALA A 20 -7.72 -29.10 -4.31
CA ALA A 20 -6.82 -29.81 -5.21
C ALA A 20 -6.96 -29.33 -6.66
N ASP A 21 -8.20 -29.13 -7.12
CA ASP A 21 -8.50 -28.62 -8.46
C ASP A 21 -7.98 -27.17 -8.63
N LEU A 22 -8.15 -26.32 -7.61
CA LEU A 22 -7.65 -24.95 -7.60
C LEU A 22 -6.11 -24.90 -7.67
N ALA A 23 -5.41 -25.70 -6.84
CA ALA A 23 -3.94 -25.78 -6.88
C ALA A 23 -3.43 -26.28 -8.23
N ARG A 24 -4.10 -27.29 -8.81
CA ARG A 24 -3.77 -27.83 -10.14
C ARG A 24 -4.01 -26.80 -11.25
N SER A 25 -5.08 -26.02 -11.16
CA SER A 25 -5.39 -24.97 -12.15
C SER A 25 -4.31 -23.90 -12.18
N PHE A 26 -3.87 -23.43 -11.00
CA PHE A 26 -2.74 -22.50 -10.93
C PHE A 26 -1.44 -23.11 -11.43
N ALA A 27 -1.13 -24.37 -11.05
CA ALA A 27 0.05 -25.07 -11.56
C ALA A 27 0.02 -25.18 -13.09
N SER A 28 -1.13 -25.49 -13.68
CA SER A 28 -1.32 -25.60 -15.12
C SER A 28 -1.06 -24.27 -15.82
N ALA A 29 -1.56 -23.16 -15.27
CA ALA A 29 -1.28 -21.82 -15.80
C ALA A 29 0.22 -21.46 -15.72
N VAL A 30 0.93 -21.88 -14.67
CA VAL A 30 2.39 -21.71 -14.55
C VAL A 30 3.13 -22.54 -15.59
N VAL A 31 2.73 -23.80 -15.78
CA VAL A 31 3.28 -24.70 -16.81
C VAL A 31 3.09 -24.10 -18.20
N GLU A 32 1.87 -23.69 -18.54
CA GLU A 32 1.55 -23.10 -19.84
C GLU A 32 2.32 -21.80 -20.11
N ARG A 33 2.41 -20.93 -19.10
CA ARG A 33 3.05 -19.61 -19.22
C ARG A 33 4.57 -19.70 -19.38
N TYR A 34 5.22 -20.70 -18.78
CA TYR A 34 6.68 -20.77 -18.72
C TYR A 34 7.28 -22.02 -19.37
N GLY A 35 6.47 -22.94 -19.88
CA GLY A 35 6.92 -24.20 -20.46
C GLY A 35 7.64 -25.12 -19.47
N VAL A 36 7.41 -24.98 -18.16
CA VAL A 36 8.11 -25.76 -17.11
C VAL A 36 7.33 -27.01 -16.71
N ALA A 37 7.99 -27.98 -16.08
CA ALA A 37 7.27 -29.03 -15.34
C ALA A 37 6.97 -28.55 -13.91
N ALA A 38 5.84 -28.99 -13.35
CA ALA A 38 5.40 -28.67 -12.00
C ALA A 38 5.06 -29.95 -11.20
N ASP A 39 5.56 -30.01 -9.97
CA ASP A 39 5.17 -30.97 -8.93
C ASP A 39 4.33 -30.25 -7.88
N VAL A 40 3.20 -30.84 -7.47
CA VAL A 40 2.18 -30.19 -6.62
C VAL A 40 1.92 -31.04 -5.38
N ALA A 41 2.29 -30.53 -4.21
CA ALA A 41 2.03 -31.16 -2.92
C ALA A 41 1.04 -30.34 -2.09
N LEU A 42 -0.05 -30.96 -1.64
CA LEU A 42 -1.06 -30.34 -0.77
C LEU A 42 -0.83 -30.74 0.68
N HIS A 43 -0.92 -29.76 1.57
CA HIS A 43 -0.78 -29.94 3.01
C HIS A 43 -2.07 -29.53 3.73
N ALA A 44 -2.52 -30.43 4.61
CA ALA A 44 -3.54 -30.12 5.60
C ALA A 44 -2.92 -29.32 6.77
N PRO A 45 -3.76 -28.63 7.58
CA PRO A 45 -3.33 -28.00 8.81
C PRO A 45 -2.53 -28.93 9.72
N SER A 46 -1.43 -28.42 10.27
CA SER A 46 -0.63 -29.15 11.27
C SER A 46 -1.31 -29.14 12.64
N ALA A 47 -1.19 -30.21 13.42
CA ALA A 47 -1.60 -30.22 14.83
C ALA A 47 -0.99 -29.04 15.61
N GLY A 48 -1.82 -28.30 16.35
CA GLY A 48 -1.42 -27.09 17.08
C GLY A 48 -1.15 -25.85 16.20
N GLY A 49 -1.47 -25.93 14.90
CA GLY A 49 -1.47 -24.81 13.96
C GLY A 49 -2.84 -24.12 13.87
N ASP A 50 -3.01 -23.26 12.87
CA ASP A 50 -4.33 -22.75 12.49
C ASP A 50 -5.04 -23.80 11.63
N ASP A 51 -6.20 -24.28 12.07
CA ASP A 51 -7.00 -25.33 11.39
C ASP A 51 -7.53 -24.89 10.01
N ARG A 52 -7.33 -23.63 9.64
CA ARG A 52 -7.65 -23.09 8.32
C ARG A 52 -6.46 -23.08 7.36
N ASN A 53 -5.25 -23.37 7.84
CA ASN A 53 -4.01 -23.24 7.07
C ASN A 53 -3.76 -24.41 6.10
N TYR A 54 -4.68 -24.61 5.15
CA TYR A 54 -4.45 -25.46 3.99
C TYR A 54 -3.50 -24.73 3.03
N HIS A 55 -2.48 -25.43 2.53
CA HIS A 55 -1.52 -24.83 1.61
C HIS A 55 -0.99 -25.85 0.60
N ALA A 56 -0.50 -25.35 -0.53
CA ALA A 56 0.17 -26.15 -1.54
C ALA A 56 1.60 -25.65 -1.78
N HIS A 57 2.52 -26.60 -1.91
CA HIS A 57 3.86 -26.36 -2.44
C HIS A 57 3.86 -26.80 -3.90
N ILE A 58 4.25 -25.89 -4.79
CA ILE A 58 4.45 -26.18 -6.21
C ILE A 58 5.93 -26.00 -6.54
N LEU A 59 6.61 -27.08 -6.84
CA LEU A 59 7.99 -27.06 -7.29
C LEU A 59 8.01 -27.12 -8.81
N THR A 60 8.67 -26.16 -9.42
CA THR A 60 8.85 -26.11 -10.88
C THR A 60 10.31 -26.29 -11.28
N THR A 61 10.52 -26.89 -12.44
CA THR A 61 11.85 -26.88 -13.07
C THR A 61 12.28 -25.44 -13.33
N THR A 62 13.58 -25.16 -13.25
CA THR A 62 14.12 -23.82 -13.60
C THR A 62 14.29 -23.62 -15.11
N ARG A 63 14.02 -24.66 -15.89
CA ARG A 63 14.18 -24.74 -17.34
C ARG A 63 12.88 -25.20 -17.97
N GLU A 64 12.67 -24.72 -19.19
CA GLU A 64 11.62 -25.21 -20.07
C GLU A 64 11.79 -26.71 -20.32
N VAL A 65 10.67 -27.39 -20.54
CA VAL A 65 10.59 -28.81 -20.87
C VAL A 65 10.28 -28.91 -22.34
N GLU A 66 11.19 -29.54 -23.07
CA GLU A 66 11.13 -29.80 -24.50
C GLU A 66 11.02 -31.31 -24.76
N PRO A 67 10.64 -31.76 -25.96
CA PRO A 67 10.51 -33.18 -26.27
C PRO A 67 11.77 -34.02 -26.00
N ASP A 68 12.96 -33.41 -26.08
CA ASP A 68 14.26 -34.05 -25.88
C ASP A 68 14.88 -33.80 -24.49
N GLY A 69 14.19 -33.08 -23.59
CA GLY A 69 14.62 -32.88 -22.21
C GLY A 69 14.47 -31.45 -21.71
N LEU A 70 15.40 -31.01 -20.84
CA LEU A 70 15.35 -29.66 -20.26
C LEU A 70 16.03 -28.64 -21.17
N GLY A 71 15.24 -27.70 -21.68
CA GLY A 71 15.67 -26.62 -22.55
C GLY A 71 16.29 -25.43 -21.82
N LYS A 72 15.98 -24.22 -22.32
CA LYS A 72 16.56 -22.97 -21.81
C LYS A 72 16.07 -22.65 -20.40
N LYS A 73 16.90 -21.92 -19.66
CA LYS A 73 16.57 -21.49 -18.30
C LYS A 73 15.57 -20.34 -18.34
N THR A 74 14.44 -20.47 -17.65
CA THR A 74 13.47 -19.38 -17.47
C THR A 74 14.09 -18.29 -16.60
N ARG A 75 14.04 -17.03 -17.03
CA ARG A 75 14.65 -15.88 -16.30
C ARG A 75 13.67 -14.77 -15.96
N ILE A 76 12.42 -14.86 -16.43
CA ILE A 76 11.43 -13.78 -16.30
C ILE A 76 11.16 -13.40 -14.84
N LEU A 77 11.16 -14.38 -13.94
CA LEU A 77 11.00 -14.19 -12.49
C LEU A 77 12.31 -13.85 -11.76
N ASP A 78 13.47 -13.96 -12.41
CA ASP A 78 14.79 -13.70 -11.80
C ASP A 78 15.30 -12.28 -12.07
N ALA A 79 14.88 -11.68 -13.19
CA ALA A 79 15.39 -10.38 -13.61
C ALA A 79 14.67 -9.24 -12.87
N ALA A 80 15.43 -8.30 -12.29
CA ALA A 80 14.90 -7.21 -11.48
C ALA A 80 13.83 -6.36 -12.19
N LYS A 81 13.91 -6.21 -13.52
CA LYS A 81 12.95 -5.43 -14.32
C LYS A 81 11.63 -6.17 -14.60
N THR A 82 11.67 -7.50 -14.72
CA THR A 82 10.52 -8.31 -15.12
C THR A 82 9.90 -9.09 -13.97
N GLY A 83 10.69 -9.46 -12.95
CA GLY A 83 10.25 -10.30 -11.86
C GLY A 83 9.17 -9.65 -10.99
N GLY A 84 9.30 -8.35 -10.68
CA GLY A 84 8.28 -7.64 -9.90
C GLY A 84 6.90 -7.64 -10.57
N PRO A 85 6.77 -7.11 -11.80
CA PRO A 85 5.52 -7.15 -12.56
C PRO A 85 4.97 -8.56 -12.79
N GLU A 86 5.86 -9.54 -13.05
CA GLU A 86 5.43 -10.91 -13.30
C GLU A 86 4.90 -11.60 -12.03
N ILE A 87 5.55 -11.39 -10.89
CA ILE A 87 5.06 -11.85 -9.58
C ILE A 87 3.71 -11.21 -9.26
N GLU A 88 3.54 -9.92 -9.55
CA GLU A 88 2.25 -9.23 -9.36
C GLU A 88 1.16 -9.88 -10.22
N SER A 89 1.44 -10.13 -11.51
CA SER A 89 0.51 -10.82 -12.42
C SER A 89 0.14 -12.23 -11.93
N LEU A 90 1.10 -13.00 -11.42
CA LEU A 90 0.82 -14.32 -10.83
C LEU A 90 -0.05 -14.23 -9.57
N ARG A 91 0.17 -13.21 -8.72
CA ARG A 91 -0.65 -12.99 -7.52
C ARG A 91 -2.07 -12.56 -7.89
N GLU A 92 -2.22 -11.73 -8.91
CA GLU A 92 -3.52 -11.35 -9.47
C GLU A 92 -4.26 -12.58 -10.01
N LEU A 93 -3.59 -13.39 -10.83
CA LEU A 93 -4.12 -14.67 -11.34
C LEU A 93 -4.56 -15.60 -10.20
N TRP A 94 -3.77 -15.70 -9.13
CA TRP A 94 -4.13 -16.50 -7.96
C TRP A 94 -5.38 -15.96 -7.26
N ALA A 95 -5.43 -14.66 -7.00
CA ALA A 95 -6.60 -14.03 -6.37
C ALA A 95 -7.87 -14.21 -7.22
N MET A 96 -7.77 -14.06 -8.54
CA MET A 96 -8.85 -14.31 -9.48
C MET A 96 -9.37 -15.75 -9.39
N GLN A 97 -8.50 -16.75 -9.53
CA GLN A 97 -8.90 -18.17 -9.47
C GLN A 97 -9.49 -18.55 -8.10
N CYS A 98 -8.94 -18.02 -7.01
CA CYS A 98 -9.51 -18.18 -5.68
C CYS A 98 -10.94 -17.62 -5.60
N ASN A 99 -11.15 -16.38 -6.09
CA ASN A 99 -12.45 -15.73 -6.04
C ASN A 99 -13.48 -16.44 -6.93
N GLU A 100 -13.10 -16.89 -8.12
CA GLU A 100 -13.96 -17.69 -9.00
C GLU A 100 -14.35 -19.02 -8.34
N ALA A 101 -13.40 -19.71 -7.69
CA ALA A 101 -13.70 -20.93 -6.95
C ALA A 101 -14.65 -20.63 -5.77
N LEU A 102 -14.37 -19.62 -4.96
CA LEU A 102 -15.22 -19.22 -3.85
C LEU A 102 -16.64 -18.87 -4.33
N GLU A 103 -16.78 -18.15 -5.44
CA GLU A 103 -18.07 -17.80 -6.04
C GLU A 103 -18.83 -19.03 -6.57
N ARG A 104 -18.15 -19.93 -7.30
CA ARG A 104 -18.75 -21.19 -7.79
C ARG A 104 -19.34 -22.04 -6.66
N HIS A 105 -18.70 -22.01 -5.50
CA HIS A 105 -19.13 -22.73 -4.29
C HIS A 105 -19.96 -21.87 -3.32
N GLN A 106 -20.46 -20.72 -3.79
CA GLN A 106 -21.34 -19.81 -3.04
C GLN A 106 -20.77 -19.36 -1.69
N LYS A 107 -19.46 -19.21 -1.60
CA LYS A 107 -18.76 -18.71 -0.42
C LYS A 107 -18.69 -17.19 -0.49
N PRO A 108 -19.00 -16.46 0.60
CA PRO A 108 -18.95 -15.00 0.61
C PRO A 108 -17.52 -14.45 0.71
N ALA A 109 -16.56 -15.27 1.13
CA ALA A 109 -15.16 -14.86 1.26
C ALA A 109 -14.57 -14.41 -0.09
N ARG A 110 -13.71 -13.39 -0.05
CA ARG A 110 -12.98 -12.89 -1.22
C ARG A 110 -11.54 -12.56 -0.82
N ILE A 111 -10.63 -12.70 -1.77
CA ILE A 111 -9.19 -12.46 -1.61
C ILE A 111 -8.76 -11.39 -2.61
N ASP A 112 -7.87 -10.52 -2.18
CA ASP A 112 -7.25 -9.50 -3.03
C ASP A 112 -5.73 -9.57 -2.86
N HIS A 113 -5.00 -9.54 -3.97
CA HIS A 113 -3.55 -9.63 -4.00
C HIS A 113 -2.86 -8.32 -3.58
N ARG A 114 -3.61 -7.22 -3.56
CA ARG A 114 -3.11 -5.88 -3.26
C ARG A 114 -2.99 -5.66 -1.76
N SER A 115 -2.09 -4.77 -1.34
CA SER A 115 -2.06 -4.31 0.04
C SER A 115 -3.38 -3.61 0.43
N TYR A 116 -3.72 -3.59 1.71
CA TYR A 116 -4.88 -2.85 2.23
C TYR A 116 -4.87 -1.38 1.78
N GLU A 117 -3.70 -0.73 1.78
CA GLU A 117 -3.52 0.62 1.25
C GLU A 117 -4.00 0.74 -0.21
N ARG A 118 -3.59 -0.17 -1.10
CA ARG A 118 -4.00 -0.16 -2.52
C ARG A 118 -5.47 -0.53 -2.72
N GLN A 119 -6.10 -1.19 -1.75
CA GLN A 119 -7.54 -1.47 -1.75
C GLN A 119 -8.37 -0.31 -1.19
N GLY A 120 -7.73 0.66 -0.51
CA GLY A 120 -8.44 1.69 0.26
C GLY A 120 -9.11 1.13 1.52
N VAL A 121 -8.54 0.08 2.10
CA VAL A 121 -9.01 -0.54 3.34
C VAL A 121 -8.24 0.08 4.50
N ASP A 122 -8.96 0.71 5.43
CA ASP A 122 -8.41 1.34 6.63
C ASP A 122 -8.11 0.30 7.73
N GLU A 123 -7.28 -0.69 7.39
CA GLU A 123 -6.81 -1.72 8.32
C GLU A 123 -5.30 -1.80 8.34
N ILE A 124 -4.76 -2.07 9.53
CA ILE A 124 -3.33 -2.26 9.73
C ILE A 124 -3.01 -3.74 9.48
N PRO A 125 -2.11 -4.06 8.52
CA PRO A 125 -1.73 -5.45 8.25
C PRO A 125 -0.94 -6.04 9.42
N THR A 126 -1.07 -7.34 9.62
CA THR A 126 -0.29 -8.07 10.62
C THR A 126 1.18 -8.21 10.22
N LEU A 127 2.05 -8.34 11.21
CA LEU A 127 3.44 -8.72 11.05
C LEU A 127 3.57 -10.22 10.83
N HIS A 128 4.38 -10.61 9.86
CA HIS A 128 4.78 -12.00 9.69
C HIS A 128 5.64 -12.46 10.87
N LEU A 129 5.13 -13.42 11.65
CA LEU A 129 5.80 -13.97 12.83
C LEU A 129 7.17 -14.57 12.47
N GLY A 130 7.21 -15.36 11.40
CA GLY A 130 8.36 -16.19 11.06
C GLY A 130 8.44 -17.47 11.91
N PRO A 131 9.32 -18.40 11.53
CA PRO A 131 9.37 -19.74 12.13
C PRO A 131 9.70 -19.71 13.62
N THR A 132 10.71 -18.93 14.03
CA THR A 132 11.15 -18.85 15.44
C THR A 132 10.04 -18.37 16.37
N SER A 133 9.41 -17.22 16.05
CA SER A 133 8.31 -16.70 16.86
C SER A 133 7.12 -17.65 16.86
N THR A 134 6.80 -18.29 15.73
CA THR A 134 5.71 -19.28 15.65
C THR A 134 5.97 -20.48 16.57
N THR A 135 7.18 -21.02 16.59
CA THR A 135 7.55 -22.14 17.48
C THR A 135 7.47 -21.73 18.95
N MET A 136 7.93 -20.53 19.29
CA MET A 136 7.84 -20.00 20.66
C MET A 136 6.38 -19.86 21.11
N GLU A 137 5.52 -19.25 20.29
CA GLU A 137 4.10 -19.08 20.62
C GLU A 137 3.36 -20.42 20.72
N ARG A 138 3.68 -21.40 19.85
CA ARG A 138 3.09 -22.74 19.94
C ARG A 138 3.44 -23.43 21.25
N ARG A 139 4.71 -23.35 21.67
CA ARG A 139 5.14 -23.91 22.96
C ARG A 139 4.45 -23.20 24.11
N HIS A 140 4.41 -21.86 24.07
CA HIS A 140 3.76 -21.06 25.10
C HIS A 140 2.27 -21.35 25.22
N LYS A 141 1.56 -21.44 24.09
CA LYS A 141 0.13 -21.79 24.05
C LYS A 141 -0.13 -23.15 24.68
N ALA A 142 0.66 -24.17 24.34
CA ALA A 142 0.54 -25.49 24.94
C ALA A 142 0.84 -25.49 26.47
N GLU A 143 1.77 -24.66 26.93
CA GLU A 143 2.05 -24.48 28.35
C GLU A 143 0.87 -23.82 29.10
N GLN A 144 0.24 -22.80 28.50
CA GLN A 144 -0.92 -22.13 29.09
C GLN A 144 -2.16 -23.04 29.11
N GLU A 145 -2.40 -23.78 28.04
CA GLU A 145 -3.47 -24.79 27.97
C GLU A 145 -3.30 -25.86 29.07
N ARG A 146 -2.07 -26.35 29.29
CA ARG A 146 -1.78 -27.30 30.39
C ARG A 146 -2.03 -26.72 31.78
N LYS A 147 -1.86 -25.40 31.95
CA LYS A 147 -2.12 -24.69 33.20
C LYS A 147 -3.60 -24.29 33.37
N GLY A 148 -4.42 -24.44 32.31
CA GLY A 148 -5.80 -23.93 32.29
C GLY A 148 -5.89 -22.40 32.23
N GLU A 149 -4.82 -21.73 31.80
CA GLU A 149 -4.77 -20.26 31.67
C GLU A 149 -5.14 -19.82 30.25
N PRO A 150 -5.78 -18.65 30.09
CA PRO A 150 -6.07 -18.12 28.76
C PRO A 150 -4.78 -17.76 28.03
N TYR A 151 -4.72 -18.09 26.73
CA TYR A 151 -3.55 -17.79 25.91
C TYR A 151 -3.29 -16.29 25.83
N LYS A 152 -2.04 -15.86 26.07
CA LYS A 152 -1.58 -14.49 25.88
C LYS A 152 -0.30 -14.48 25.05
N PRO A 153 -0.21 -13.69 23.98
CA PRO A 153 0.99 -13.64 23.15
C PRO A 153 2.24 -13.24 23.94
N GLN A 154 3.35 -13.97 23.76
CA GLN A 154 4.60 -13.68 24.48
C GLN A 154 5.63 -12.93 23.65
N THR A 155 5.69 -13.21 22.35
CA THR A 155 6.64 -12.60 21.42
C THR A 155 6.17 -11.21 21.01
N PHE A 156 7.11 -10.29 20.83
CA PHE A 156 6.83 -8.93 20.38
C PHE A 156 5.92 -8.89 19.14
N LYS A 157 6.21 -9.72 18.13
CA LYS A 157 5.42 -9.74 16.89
C LYS A 157 3.98 -10.23 17.11
N ALA A 158 3.77 -11.19 18.01
CA ALA A 158 2.44 -11.72 18.29
C ALA A 158 1.62 -10.73 19.14
N GLN A 159 2.26 -10.06 20.12
CA GLN A 159 1.65 -8.97 20.89
C GLN A 159 1.27 -7.79 19.98
N GLU A 160 2.16 -7.40 19.07
CA GLU A 160 1.89 -6.33 18.12
C GLU A 160 0.77 -6.73 17.14
N ASN A 161 0.69 -7.99 16.73
CA ASN A 161 -0.43 -8.49 15.94
C ASN A 161 -1.76 -8.46 16.69
N GLU A 162 -1.75 -8.81 17.98
CA GLU A 162 -2.94 -8.69 18.84
C GLU A 162 -3.37 -7.22 18.95
N ARG A 163 -2.44 -6.31 19.23
CA ARG A 163 -2.72 -4.86 19.27
C ARG A 163 -3.31 -4.33 17.96
N ARG A 164 -2.76 -4.74 16.82
CA ARG A 164 -3.27 -4.36 15.48
C ARG A 164 -4.66 -4.89 15.21
N ARG A 165 -4.95 -6.14 15.60
CA ARG A 165 -6.30 -6.73 15.47
C ARG A 165 -7.30 -5.94 16.31
N THR A 166 -6.97 -5.68 17.57
CA THR A 166 -7.81 -4.85 18.44
C THR A 166 -8.07 -3.49 17.82
N LEU A 167 -7.04 -2.81 17.31
CA LEU A 167 -7.22 -1.50 16.66
C LEU A 167 -8.08 -1.59 15.39
N ASN A 168 -7.90 -2.60 14.54
CA ASN A 168 -8.74 -2.81 13.37
C ASN A 168 -10.20 -3.07 13.75
N ASP A 169 -10.45 -3.81 14.84
CA ASP A 169 -11.81 -4.07 15.32
C ASP A 169 -12.49 -2.79 15.82
N HIS A 170 -11.77 -1.90 16.52
CA HIS A 170 -12.27 -0.59 16.90
C HIS A 170 -12.58 0.28 15.67
N VAL A 171 -11.71 0.29 14.65
CA VAL A 171 -11.95 1.02 13.40
C VAL A 171 -13.23 0.50 12.73
N ARG A 172 -13.39 -0.82 12.64
CA ARG A 172 -14.61 -1.43 12.07
C ARG A 172 -15.86 -1.07 12.87
N GLU A 173 -15.79 -1.03 14.20
CA GLU A 173 -16.89 -0.63 15.05
C GLU A 173 -17.29 0.84 14.81
N ILE A 174 -16.32 1.75 14.82
CA ILE A 174 -16.55 3.17 14.51
C ILE A 174 -17.17 3.34 13.12
N VAL A 175 -16.68 2.59 12.11
CA VAL A 175 -17.25 2.64 10.76
C VAL A 175 -18.70 2.13 10.74
N ARG A 176 -19.02 1.06 11.48
CA ARG A 176 -20.39 0.55 11.59
C ARG A 176 -21.32 1.54 12.28
N GLU A 177 -20.87 2.14 13.37
CA GLU A 177 -21.61 3.18 14.10
C GLU A 177 -21.86 4.40 13.21
N LEU A 178 -20.82 4.91 12.55
CA LEU A 178 -20.94 6.02 11.61
C LEU A 178 -21.93 5.69 10.48
N ALA A 179 -21.86 4.48 9.91
CA ALA A 179 -22.80 4.04 8.89
C ALA A 179 -24.24 3.97 9.41
N ALA A 180 -24.45 3.57 10.67
CA ALA A 180 -25.76 3.57 11.31
C ALA A 180 -26.30 5.00 11.48
N THR A 181 -25.49 5.90 12.02
CA THR A 181 -25.84 7.33 12.17
C THR A 181 -26.16 7.98 10.84
N VAL A 182 -25.38 7.71 9.78
CA VAL A 182 -25.65 8.22 8.43
C VAL A 182 -27.00 7.71 7.91
N ARG A 183 -27.33 6.43 8.11
CA ARG A 183 -28.64 5.87 7.73
C ARG A 183 -29.78 6.54 8.49
N GLU A 184 -29.61 6.78 9.79
CA GLU A 184 -30.61 7.44 10.61
C GLU A 184 -30.86 8.89 10.16
N VAL A 185 -29.80 9.68 9.97
CA VAL A 185 -29.91 11.06 9.48
C VAL A 185 -30.56 11.09 8.09
N ALA A 186 -30.20 10.15 7.21
CA ALA A 186 -30.84 10.02 5.90
C ALA A 186 -32.35 9.69 6.02
N ALA A 187 -32.73 8.79 6.93
CA ALA A 187 -34.13 8.45 7.19
C ALA A 187 -34.91 9.66 7.75
N GLN A 188 -34.33 10.40 8.70
CA GLN A 188 -34.93 11.62 9.25
C GLN A 188 -35.11 12.70 8.18
N ALA A 189 -34.11 12.91 7.31
CA ALA A 189 -34.20 13.85 6.21
C ALA A 189 -35.29 13.44 5.20
N MET A 190 -35.43 12.14 4.91
CA MET A 190 -36.49 11.62 4.04
C MET A 190 -37.88 11.78 4.67
N ASP A 191 -38.02 11.54 5.98
CA ASP A 191 -39.29 11.72 6.69
C ASP A 191 -39.69 13.20 6.77
N ALA A 192 -38.74 14.09 7.06
CA ALA A 192 -38.97 15.54 7.02
C ALA A 192 -39.39 16.01 5.62
N ARG A 193 -38.75 15.48 4.56
CA ARG A 193 -39.15 15.74 3.17
C ARG A 193 -40.55 15.19 2.88
N ARG A 194 -40.89 13.98 3.35
CA ARG A 194 -42.21 13.38 3.17
C ARG A 194 -43.30 14.21 3.85
N LYS A 195 -43.07 14.64 5.09
CA LYS A 195 -43.97 15.54 5.84
C LYS A 195 -44.10 16.90 5.17
N GLY A 196 -43.00 17.46 4.64
CA GLY A 196 -43.02 18.70 3.86
C GLY A 196 -43.81 18.59 2.55
N VAL A 197 -43.68 17.47 1.84
CA VAL A 197 -44.48 17.17 0.63
C VAL A 197 -45.95 16.91 0.98
N HIS A 198 -46.25 16.24 2.11
CA HIS A 198 -47.62 16.05 2.60
C HIS A 198 -48.26 17.38 3.03
N GLY A 199 -47.51 18.25 3.71
CA GLY A 199 -47.93 19.60 4.05
C GLY A 199 -48.17 20.46 2.81
N LEU A 200 -47.32 20.33 1.80
CA LEU A 200 -47.48 20.99 0.50
C LEU A 200 -48.68 20.44 -0.28
N LEU A 201 -48.93 19.12 -0.27
CA LEU A 201 -50.12 18.49 -0.87
C LEU A 201 -51.42 18.92 -0.18
N ASN A 202 -51.41 19.09 1.14
CA ASN A 202 -52.54 19.64 1.90
C ASN A 202 -52.74 21.14 1.63
N ALA A 203 -51.66 21.91 1.45
CA ALA A 203 -51.71 23.32 1.06
C ALA A 203 -52.13 23.52 -0.41
N LEU A 204 -51.81 22.56 -1.29
CA LEU A 204 -52.19 22.53 -2.71
C LEU A 204 -53.63 22.07 -2.95
N ARG A 205 -54.45 21.91 -1.90
CA ARG A 205 -55.90 21.68 -2.02
C ARG A 205 -56.69 22.91 -2.50
N VAL A 206 -56.01 23.94 -3.02
CA VAL A 206 -56.61 25.05 -3.78
C VAL A 206 -55.68 25.45 -4.95
N LYS A 207 -56.19 25.25 -6.18
CA LYS A 207 -55.77 25.77 -7.50
C LYS A 207 -54.36 25.47 -8.04
N GLY A 208 -54.34 24.94 -9.28
CA GLY A 208 -53.28 25.22 -10.28
C GLY A 208 -52.27 24.10 -10.56
N LYS A 209 -52.70 22.95 -11.09
CA LYS A 209 -51.83 21.81 -11.43
C LYS A 209 -50.81 22.05 -12.57
N GLN A 210 -50.93 23.13 -13.34
CA GLN A 210 -50.04 23.39 -14.50
C GLN A 210 -48.90 24.37 -14.16
N ASP A 211 -49.16 25.39 -13.34
CA ASP A 211 -48.11 26.35 -12.90
C ASP A 211 -47.13 25.74 -11.89
N ALA A 212 -47.62 24.81 -11.05
CA ALA A 212 -46.81 24.14 -10.03
C ALA A 212 -45.76 23.18 -10.63
N ASP A 213 -46.10 22.49 -11.71
CA ASP A 213 -45.18 21.57 -12.42
C ASP A 213 -44.08 22.34 -13.16
N GLU A 214 -44.41 23.50 -13.74
CA GLU A 214 -43.42 24.35 -14.40
C GLU A 214 -42.48 25.02 -13.38
N GLN A 215 -43.01 25.47 -12.23
CA GLN A 215 -42.19 25.93 -11.10
C GLN A 215 -41.30 24.83 -10.52
N ALA A 216 -41.81 23.60 -10.40
CA ALA A 216 -41.05 22.47 -9.90
C ALA A 216 -39.89 22.08 -10.84
N ARG A 217 -40.11 22.12 -12.17
CA ARG A 217 -39.06 21.89 -13.17
C ARG A 217 -37.98 22.98 -13.13
N ARG A 218 -38.38 24.25 -13.08
CA ARG A 218 -37.45 25.38 -12.95
C ARG A 218 -36.65 25.31 -11.64
N ALA A 219 -37.28 24.91 -10.53
CA ALA A 219 -36.61 24.70 -9.25
C ALA A 219 -35.64 23.51 -9.27
N ALA A 220 -35.97 22.43 -9.99
CA ALA A 220 -35.08 21.28 -10.15
C ALA A 220 -33.86 21.60 -11.03
N GLU A 221 -34.04 22.33 -12.13
CA GLU A 221 -32.93 22.82 -12.96
C GLU A 221 -32.03 23.79 -12.20
N ALA A 222 -32.61 24.69 -11.40
CA ALA A 222 -31.84 25.60 -10.56
C ALA A 222 -30.94 24.85 -9.56
N ARG A 223 -31.46 23.80 -8.91
CA ARG A 223 -30.68 22.93 -8.00
C ARG A 223 -29.56 22.19 -8.74
N ARG A 224 -29.84 21.65 -9.94
CA ARG A 224 -28.83 20.97 -10.76
C ARG A 224 -27.68 21.90 -11.14
N ARG A 225 -28.01 23.12 -11.58
CA ARG A 225 -27.01 24.16 -11.89
C ARG A 225 -26.21 24.56 -10.65
N GLU A 226 -26.86 24.63 -9.49
CA GLU A 226 -26.16 24.92 -8.23
C GLU A 226 -25.20 23.79 -7.82
N GLU A 227 -25.60 22.53 -7.96
CA GLU A 227 -24.74 21.37 -7.72
C GLU A 227 -23.56 21.31 -8.69
N GLU A 228 -23.79 21.55 -9.98
CA GLU A 228 -22.73 21.65 -10.98
C GLU A 228 -21.75 22.77 -10.65
N ARG A 229 -22.26 23.93 -10.25
CA ARG A 229 -21.43 25.08 -9.84
C ARG A 229 -20.63 24.77 -8.57
N LYS A 230 -21.22 24.11 -7.57
CA LYS A 230 -20.52 23.64 -6.36
C LYS A 230 -19.45 22.61 -6.70
N LYS A 231 -19.72 21.67 -7.60
CA LYS A 231 -18.76 20.66 -8.06
C LYS A 231 -17.60 21.30 -8.81
N ALA A 232 -17.86 22.27 -9.69
CA ALA A 232 -16.85 23.04 -10.39
C ALA A 232 -15.96 23.83 -9.41
N LEU A 233 -16.58 24.50 -8.41
CA LEU A 233 -15.85 25.24 -7.37
C LEU A 233 -14.93 24.31 -6.56
N ARG A 234 -15.41 23.10 -6.22
CA ARG A 234 -14.63 22.10 -5.48
C ARG A 234 -13.45 21.58 -6.29
N GLN A 235 -13.65 21.34 -7.59
CA GLN A 235 -12.57 20.94 -8.50
C GLN A 235 -11.54 22.04 -8.69
N GLN A 236 -11.98 23.30 -8.81
CA GLN A 236 -11.09 24.45 -8.88
C GLN A 236 -10.27 24.60 -7.60
N ALA A 237 -10.91 24.54 -6.43
CA ALA A 237 -10.22 24.60 -5.14
C ALA A 237 -9.18 23.48 -4.97
N LEU A 238 -9.47 22.26 -5.45
CA LEU A 238 -8.51 21.15 -5.44
C LEU A 238 -7.31 21.40 -6.37
N ARG A 239 -7.53 21.98 -7.57
CA ARG A 239 -6.45 22.35 -8.50
C ARG A 239 -5.57 23.42 -7.89
N ASP A 240 -6.17 24.49 -7.38
CA ASP A 240 -5.44 25.60 -6.73
C ASP A 240 -4.65 25.11 -5.50
N ALA A 241 -5.22 24.22 -4.70
CA ALA A 241 -4.54 23.62 -3.56
C ALA A 241 -3.33 22.77 -3.99
N ARG A 242 -3.47 21.99 -5.08
CA ARG A 242 -2.39 21.19 -5.64
C ARG A 242 -1.26 22.05 -6.19
N GLU A 243 -1.57 23.11 -6.93
CA GLU A 243 -0.58 24.04 -7.46
C GLU A 243 0.21 24.73 -6.35
N ARG A 244 -0.48 25.21 -5.30
CA ARG A 244 0.16 25.78 -4.12
C ARG A 244 1.06 24.78 -3.39
N ALA A 245 0.63 23.52 -3.26
CA ALA A 245 1.43 22.47 -2.62
C ALA A 245 2.71 22.16 -3.42
N VAL A 246 2.61 22.10 -4.75
CA VAL A 246 3.77 21.91 -5.64
C VAL A 246 4.73 23.09 -5.57
N GLN A 247 4.21 24.31 -5.56
CA GLN A 247 5.04 25.51 -5.47
C GLN A 247 5.79 25.59 -4.13
N LYS A 248 5.09 25.32 -3.01
CA LYS A 248 5.73 25.22 -1.69
C LYS A 248 6.80 24.13 -1.62
N ALA A 249 6.57 22.98 -2.26
CA ALA A 249 7.57 21.91 -2.34
C ALA A 249 8.81 22.36 -3.14
N LYS A 250 8.64 23.08 -4.25
CA LYS A 250 9.75 23.66 -5.03
C LYS A 250 10.59 24.63 -4.22
N GLU A 251 9.96 25.53 -3.49
CA GLU A 251 10.64 26.51 -2.63
C GLU A 251 11.42 25.80 -1.52
N ARG A 252 10.79 24.83 -0.84
CA ARG A 252 11.45 24.02 0.20
C ARG A 252 12.68 23.28 -0.34
N MET A 253 12.57 22.64 -1.51
CA MET A 253 13.70 21.98 -2.16
C MET A 253 14.89 22.93 -2.37
N GLY A 254 14.62 24.15 -2.86
CA GLY A 254 15.64 25.16 -3.11
C GLY A 254 16.32 25.66 -1.82
N ASP A 255 15.52 25.94 -0.79
CA ASP A 255 16.04 26.39 0.50
C ASP A 255 16.81 25.30 1.24
N MET A 256 16.34 24.06 1.15
CA MET A 256 17.01 22.91 1.75
C MET A 256 18.38 22.68 1.12
N ALA A 257 18.46 22.70 -0.22
CA ALA A 257 19.74 22.57 -0.93
C ALA A 257 20.75 23.65 -0.50
N LYS A 258 20.30 24.92 -0.38
CA LYS A 258 21.15 26.02 0.10
C LYS A 258 21.61 25.83 1.56
N ARG A 259 20.73 25.35 2.45
CA ARG A 259 21.09 25.08 3.85
C ARG A 259 22.15 23.98 3.95
N VAL A 260 21.97 22.88 3.23
CA VAL A 260 22.92 21.75 3.23
C VAL A 260 24.29 22.16 2.67
N GLN A 261 24.33 23.00 1.63
CA GLN A 261 25.58 23.51 1.06
C GLN A 261 26.41 24.32 2.05
N ARG A 262 25.76 25.10 2.93
CA ARG A 262 26.41 25.93 3.95
C ARG A 262 26.96 25.14 5.14
N LEU A 263 26.57 23.88 5.29
CA LEU A 263 27.06 23.02 6.38
C LEU A 263 28.44 22.45 6.04
N PRO A 264 29.31 22.27 7.05
CA PRO A 264 30.59 21.59 6.86
C PRO A 264 30.37 20.11 6.49
N PRO A 265 31.33 19.46 5.80
CA PRO A 265 31.15 18.13 5.22
C PRO A 265 30.64 17.06 6.20
N ASP A 266 31.13 17.07 7.43
CA ASP A 266 30.80 16.14 8.51
C ASP A 266 29.41 16.37 9.15
N ALA A 267 28.80 17.53 8.90
CA ALA A 267 27.46 17.87 9.38
C ALA A 267 26.36 17.64 8.33
N ARG A 268 26.71 17.53 7.03
CA ARG A 268 25.76 17.35 5.93
C ARG A 268 24.97 16.04 6.05
N ASP A 269 25.66 14.93 6.32
CA ASP A 269 25.01 13.61 6.39
C ASP A 269 24.08 13.47 7.59
N ARG A 270 24.47 14.00 8.76
CA ARG A 270 23.62 14.03 9.95
C ARG A 270 22.35 14.85 9.74
N PHE A 271 22.48 16.00 9.08
CA PHE A 271 21.35 16.85 8.75
C PHE A 271 20.38 16.15 7.77
N LEU A 272 20.91 15.54 6.70
CA LEU A 272 20.09 14.80 5.74
C LEU A 272 19.40 13.59 6.37
N ALA A 273 20.06 12.86 7.27
CA ALA A 273 19.45 11.73 7.97
C ALA A 273 18.28 12.16 8.88
N GLY A 274 18.31 13.38 9.41
CA GLY A 274 17.21 13.93 10.21
C GLY A 274 16.02 14.44 9.38
N GLU A 275 16.27 14.96 8.16
CA GLU A 275 15.19 15.43 7.28
C GLU A 275 14.62 14.32 6.39
N TYR A 276 15.47 13.36 5.99
CA TYR A 276 15.13 12.22 5.16
C TYR A 276 15.56 10.92 5.84
N PRO A 277 14.76 10.43 6.80
CA PRO A 277 15.10 9.24 7.57
C PRO A 277 15.12 8.00 6.69
N SER A 278 16.08 7.11 6.93
CA SER A 278 16.12 5.78 6.32
C SER A 278 15.19 4.79 7.04
N ASP A 279 14.88 5.05 8.32
CA ASP A 279 13.96 4.24 9.09
C ASP A 279 12.52 4.39 8.54
N PRO A 280 11.79 3.29 8.26
CA PRO A 280 10.46 3.36 7.68
C PRO A 280 9.43 4.12 8.53
N PHE A 281 9.54 4.07 9.87
CA PHE A 281 8.59 4.70 10.77
C PHE A 281 8.83 6.20 10.85
N ASP A 282 10.08 6.63 11.07
CA ASP A 282 10.43 8.05 11.10
C ASP A 282 10.17 8.71 9.74
N ARG A 283 10.39 7.98 8.66
CA ARG A 283 10.10 8.45 7.31
C ARG A 283 8.61 8.62 7.07
N ALA A 284 7.76 7.71 7.56
CA ALA A 284 6.31 7.86 7.49
C ALA A 284 5.81 9.08 8.29
N LEU A 285 6.39 9.31 9.49
CA LEU A 285 6.08 10.51 10.29
C LEU A 285 6.47 11.80 9.57
N LYS A 286 7.66 11.85 8.97
CA LYS A 286 8.12 12.99 8.16
C LYS A 286 7.24 13.20 6.93
N ALA A 287 6.84 12.12 6.25
CA ALA A 287 5.97 12.15 5.09
C ALA A 287 4.58 12.72 5.41
N HIS A 288 4.03 12.42 6.60
CA HIS A 288 2.74 12.96 7.03
C HIS A 288 2.75 14.50 7.17
N GLY A 289 3.90 15.09 7.50
CA GLY A 289 4.10 16.55 7.56
C GLY A 289 4.47 17.18 6.21
N HIS A 290 4.67 16.39 5.16
CA HIS A 290 5.13 16.85 3.86
C HIS A 290 3.94 17.20 2.93
N PRO A 291 3.95 18.35 2.22
CA PRO A 291 2.80 18.81 1.42
C PRO A 291 2.32 17.83 0.33
N LEU A 292 3.20 16.91 -0.09
CA LEU A 292 2.95 15.93 -1.14
C LEU A 292 3.13 14.48 -0.64
N GLY A 293 3.12 14.27 0.68
CA GLY A 293 3.28 12.96 1.30
C GLY A 293 4.63 12.31 0.99
N ASN A 294 4.66 10.98 1.06
CA ASN A 294 5.89 10.18 0.95
C ASN A 294 6.56 10.30 -0.43
N ALA A 295 5.75 10.22 -1.50
CA ALA A 295 6.26 10.38 -2.87
C ALA A 295 6.92 11.76 -3.10
N GLY A 296 6.39 12.81 -2.46
CA GLY A 296 7.00 14.13 -2.48
C GLY A 296 8.30 14.20 -1.70
N LEU A 297 8.36 13.56 -0.53
CA LEU A 297 9.53 13.54 0.34
C LEU A 297 10.71 12.83 -0.35
N ASP A 298 10.47 11.69 -1.00
CA ASP A 298 11.46 10.94 -1.77
C ASP A 298 11.97 11.72 -2.98
N ALA A 299 11.07 12.41 -3.69
CA ALA A 299 11.43 13.24 -4.83
C ALA A 299 12.30 14.44 -4.41
N GLU A 300 11.94 15.10 -3.32
CA GLU A 300 12.72 16.19 -2.72
C GLU A 300 14.11 15.71 -2.29
N GLU A 301 14.21 14.58 -1.56
CA GLU A 301 15.50 14.01 -1.16
C GLU A 301 16.42 13.76 -2.36
N LYS A 302 15.87 13.15 -3.42
CA LYS A 302 16.62 12.84 -4.63
C LYS A 302 17.20 14.10 -5.28
N VAL A 303 16.41 15.17 -5.37
CA VAL A 303 16.83 16.45 -5.94
C VAL A 303 17.88 17.13 -5.04
N VAL A 304 17.67 17.16 -3.73
CA VAL A 304 18.61 17.78 -2.77
C VAL A 304 19.96 17.05 -2.80
N ARG A 305 19.96 15.71 -2.81
CA ARG A 305 21.20 14.90 -2.92
C ARG A 305 21.91 15.10 -4.26
N ALA A 306 21.16 15.21 -5.36
CA ALA A 306 21.74 15.48 -6.68
C ALA A 306 22.44 16.84 -6.73
N HIS A 307 21.79 17.90 -6.22
CA HIS A 307 22.41 19.23 -6.11
C HIS A 307 23.66 19.21 -5.22
N LEU A 308 23.61 18.48 -4.11
CA LEU A 308 24.76 18.37 -3.21
C LEU A 308 25.96 17.71 -3.90
N LYS A 309 25.72 16.65 -4.67
CA LYS A 309 26.77 15.95 -5.41
C LYS A 309 27.49 16.89 -6.40
N VAL A 310 26.73 17.68 -7.17
CA VAL A 310 27.28 18.67 -8.09
C VAL A 310 28.13 19.71 -7.35
N HIS A 311 27.63 20.21 -6.22
CA HIS A 311 28.37 21.16 -5.38
C HIS A 311 29.67 20.59 -4.84
N GLN A 312 29.65 19.36 -4.32
CA GLN A 312 30.85 18.68 -3.81
C GLN A 312 31.90 18.45 -4.90
N GLU A 313 31.49 18.15 -6.13
CA GLU A 313 32.40 18.03 -7.28
C GLU A 313 33.03 19.38 -7.64
N GLN A 314 32.28 20.48 -7.56
CA GLN A 314 32.80 21.84 -7.75
C GLN A 314 33.78 22.25 -6.64
N GLU A 315 33.47 21.98 -5.38
CA GLU A 315 34.36 22.24 -4.24
C GLU A 315 35.71 21.52 -4.41
N LYS A 316 35.68 20.24 -4.83
CA LYS A 316 36.90 19.45 -5.09
C LYS A 316 37.74 20.02 -6.24
N ARG A 317 37.10 20.47 -7.32
CA ARG A 317 37.80 21.11 -8.45
C ARG A 317 38.49 22.41 -8.02
N GLN A 318 37.78 23.27 -7.28
CA GLN A 318 38.35 24.52 -6.76
C GLN A 318 39.50 24.28 -5.78
N GLN A 319 39.42 23.25 -4.92
CA GLN A 319 40.52 22.88 -4.04
C GLN A 319 41.74 22.39 -4.82
N ALA A 320 41.55 21.57 -5.85
CA ALA A 320 42.62 21.10 -6.71
C ALA A 320 43.31 22.26 -7.46
N GLU A 321 42.53 23.23 -7.97
CA GLU A 321 43.06 24.44 -8.61
C GLU A 321 43.85 25.32 -7.63
N ARG A 322 43.35 25.50 -6.39
CA ARG A 322 44.08 26.26 -5.33
C ARG A 322 45.40 25.60 -4.92
N GLN A 323 45.48 24.28 -4.96
CA GLN A 323 46.71 23.53 -4.67
C GLN A 323 47.72 23.57 -5.83
N GLN A 324 47.29 23.95 -7.04
CA GLN A 324 48.15 24.06 -8.22
C GLN A 324 48.69 25.48 -8.46
N VAL A 325 48.30 26.49 -7.69
CA VAL A 325 48.87 27.85 -7.79
C VAL A 325 50.25 27.87 -7.12
N PRO A 326 51.35 28.15 -7.84
CA PRO A 326 52.68 28.21 -7.24
C PRO A 326 52.77 29.42 -6.31
N VAL A 327 53.21 29.19 -5.07
CA VAL A 327 53.64 30.26 -4.15
C VAL A 327 54.77 31.01 -4.84
N ARG A 328 54.53 32.24 -5.31
CA ARG A 328 55.60 33.16 -5.71
C ARG A 328 56.46 33.44 -4.48
N GLY A 329 57.56 32.70 -4.39
CA GLY A 329 58.57 32.84 -3.36
C GLY A 329 59.17 34.24 -3.35
N ARG A 330 59.37 34.74 -2.12
CA ARG A 330 60.15 35.94 -1.79
C ARG A 330 61.48 35.94 -2.55
N GLY A 331 61.75 37.01 -3.30
CA GLY A 331 63.08 37.28 -3.85
C GLY A 331 64.06 37.59 -2.72
N PRO A 332 65.34 37.17 -2.81
CA PRO A 332 66.34 37.42 -1.78
C PRO A 332 66.75 38.90 -1.80
N SER A 333 66.58 39.59 -0.67
CA SER A 333 67.14 40.91 -0.43
C SER A 333 68.66 40.79 -0.32
N ARG A 334 69.38 41.45 -1.22
CA ARG A 334 70.84 41.54 -1.23
C ARG A 334 71.31 42.38 -0.03
N PHE A 335 72.13 41.79 0.84
CA PHE A 335 73.05 42.56 1.67
C PHE A 335 74.28 42.92 0.81
N ARG A 336 74.66 44.20 0.86
CA ARG A 336 75.96 44.73 0.45
C ARG A 336 76.67 45.25 1.68
#